data_AF-A0A260ZDI8-F1
#
_entry.id   AF-A0A260ZDI8-F1
#
_cell.length_a   1.000
_cell.length_b   1.000
_cell.length_c   1.000
_cell.angle_alpha   90.00
_cell.angle_beta   90.00
_cell.angle_gamma   90.00
#
_symmetry.space_group_name_H-M   'P 1'
#
loop_
_entity.id
_entity.type
_entity.pdbx_description
1 polymer ?
#
loop_
_entity_poly.entity_id
_entity_poly.type
_entity_poly.pdbx_seq_one_letter_code
_entity_poly.pdbx_strand_id
1 'polypeptide(L)'
;MSSRNGLATMCACCLLPFYLSIMIVFLVVPVLFIVVGIIKFNDCQADSRIPIWMISIAAVILLERILETVKNIGDRKFIRENPKPEGEDAVEEWEKQKKENQSTCLMVLLFFVRTAVFCGTIVGSVFVFSIFEKRDECDGLVFWSSFVYCVLSISIYALVILLVACLCCLLALNITISS
;
A
#
# COMPACT_ATOMS: atom_id res chain seq x y z
N MET A 1 36.50 2.45 -13.36
CA MET A 1 35.63 2.74 -12.19
C MET A 1 34.61 3.88 -12.43
N SER A 2 34.13 4.11 -13.66
CA SER A 2 33.23 5.25 -13.99
C SER A 2 31.81 4.85 -14.45
N SER A 3 31.62 3.64 -14.99
CA SER A 3 30.34 3.19 -15.58
C SER A 3 29.22 2.86 -14.57
N ARG A 4 29.59 2.40 -13.36
CA ARG A 4 28.63 1.97 -12.32
C ARG A 4 27.83 3.13 -11.71
N ASN A 5 28.43 4.33 -11.69
CA ASN A 5 27.81 5.53 -11.13
C ASN A 5 26.79 6.13 -12.10
N GLY A 6 27.07 6.17 -13.41
CA GLY A 6 26.16 6.72 -14.43
C GLY A 6 24.84 5.96 -14.57
N LEU A 7 24.87 4.62 -14.47
CA LEU A 7 23.66 3.80 -14.52
C LEU A 7 22.76 4.02 -13.28
N ALA A 8 23.36 4.17 -12.10
CA ALA A 8 22.63 4.47 -10.87
C ALA A 8 22.03 5.89 -10.88
N THR A 9 22.74 6.88 -11.43
CA THR A 9 22.24 8.27 -11.54
C THR A 9 21.12 8.40 -12.58
N MET A 10 21.22 7.72 -13.73
CA MET A 10 20.14 7.71 -14.73
C MET A 10 18.89 6.97 -14.23
N CYS A 11 19.05 5.85 -13.53
CA CYS A 11 17.92 5.18 -12.87
C CYS A 11 17.26 6.09 -11.83
N ALA A 12 18.04 6.82 -11.03
CA ALA A 12 17.50 7.75 -10.03
C ALA A 12 16.72 8.91 -10.67
N CYS A 13 17.17 9.48 -11.79
CA CYS A 13 16.50 10.60 -12.44
C CYS A 13 15.14 10.26 -13.07
N CYS A 14 14.89 9.00 -13.46
CA CYS A 14 13.62 8.58 -14.06
C CYS A 14 12.71 7.81 -13.08
N LEU A 15 13.29 6.98 -12.22
CA LEU A 15 12.51 6.17 -11.27
C LEU A 15 12.02 6.98 -10.09
N LEU A 16 12.78 7.99 -9.64
CA LEU A 16 12.39 8.83 -8.52
C LEU A 16 11.17 9.71 -8.83
N PRO A 17 11.09 10.45 -9.96
CA PRO A 17 9.87 11.18 -10.31
C PRO A 17 8.68 10.25 -10.60
N PHE A 18 8.90 9.08 -11.18
CA PHE A 18 7.85 8.08 -11.39
C PHE A 18 7.29 7.56 -10.05
N TYR A 19 8.17 7.19 -9.13
CA TYR A 19 7.80 6.75 -7.77
C TYR A 19 7.10 7.86 -6.98
N LEU A 20 7.59 9.11 -7.05
CA LEU A 20 6.93 10.26 -6.43
C LEU A 20 5.55 10.51 -7.03
N SER A 21 5.41 10.39 -8.35
CA SER A 21 4.12 10.54 -9.03
C SER A 21 3.12 9.49 -8.55
N ILE A 22 3.55 8.23 -8.44
CA ILE A 22 2.74 7.14 -7.89
C ILE A 22 2.32 7.44 -6.45
N MET A 23 3.25 7.90 -5.60
CA MET A 23 2.96 8.25 -4.21
C MET A 23 1.98 9.42 -4.08
N ILE A 24 2.10 10.43 -4.94
CA ILE A 24 1.15 11.56 -4.99
C ILE A 24 -0.25 11.05 -5.36
N VAL A 25 -0.36 10.21 -6.39
CA VAL A 25 -1.65 9.63 -6.79
C VAL A 25 -2.27 8.82 -5.64
N PHE A 26 -1.48 8.01 -4.94
CA PHE A 26 -1.94 7.23 -3.79
C PHE A 26 -2.36 8.08 -2.58
N LEU A 27 -1.89 9.33 -2.46
CA LEU A 27 -2.28 10.27 -1.41
C LEU A 27 -3.51 11.10 -1.83
N VAL A 28 -3.64 11.41 -3.11
CA VAL A 28 -4.80 12.12 -3.67
C VAL A 28 -6.07 11.29 -3.51
N VAL A 29 -6.02 9.97 -3.72
CA VAL A 29 -7.18 9.07 -3.59
C VAL A 29 -7.87 9.16 -2.22
N PRO A 30 -7.20 8.95 -1.06
CA PRO A 30 -7.85 9.03 0.25
C PRO A 30 -8.35 10.45 0.56
N VAL A 31 -7.65 11.50 0.11
CA VAL A 31 -8.12 12.89 0.28
C VAL A 31 -9.41 13.13 -0.51
N LEU A 32 -9.47 12.70 -1.77
CA LEU A 32 -10.68 12.77 -2.58
C LEU A 32 -11.83 11.98 -1.94
N PHE A 33 -11.55 10.81 -1.37
CA PHE A 33 -12.56 9.98 -0.71
C PHE A 33 -13.15 10.66 0.53
N ILE A 34 -12.33 11.34 1.33
CA ILE A 34 -12.80 12.13 2.47
C ILE A 34 -13.65 13.31 1.97
N VAL A 35 -13.16 14.07 0.98
CA VAL A 35 -13.86 15.26 0.47
C VAL A 35 -15.20 14.89 -0.14
N VAL A 36 -15.22 13.90 -1.03
CA VAL A 36 -16.46 13.43 -1.69
C VAL A 36 -17.38 12.78 -0.67
N GLY A 37 -16.85 11.93 0.21
CA GLY A 37 -17.65 11.26 1.25
C GLY A 37 -18.32 12.24 2.21
N ILE A 38 -17.66 13.36 2.57
CA ILE A 38 -18.24 14.39 3.43
C ILE A 38 -19.25 15.25 2.67
N ILE A 39 -18.89 15.78 1.49
CA ILE A 39 -19.75 16.69 0.72
C ILE A 39 -21.03 15.98 0.27
N LYS A 40 -20.92 14.70 -0.09
CA LYS A 40 -22.00 13.88 -0.67
C LYS A 40 -22.50 12.80 0.30
N PHE A 41 -22.35 13.03 1.60
CA PHE A 41 -22.66 12.03 2.64
C PHE A 41 -24.09 11.47 2.55
N ASN A 42 -25.07 12.29 2.15
CA ASN A 42 -26.49 11.92 2.06
C ASN A 42 -27.00 11.72 0.62
N ASP A 43 -26.14 11.87 -0.40
CA ASP A 43 -26.55 11.95 -1.81
C ASP A 43 -26.55 10.58 -2.52
N CYS A 44 -26.63 9.47 -1.76
CA CYS A 44 -26.76 8.11 -2.29
C CYS A 44 -27.95 7.42 -1.63
N GLN A 45 -29.10 7.44 -2.32
CA GLN A 45 -30.35 6.87 -1.81
C GLN A 45 -30.35 5.34 -1.90
N ALA A 46 -29.61 4.77 -2.86
CA ALA A 46 -29.50 3.32 -3.02
C ALA A 46 -28.80 2.65 -1.83
N ASP A 47 -27.73 3.26 -1.29
CA ASP A 47 -27.05 2.76 -0.10
C ASP A 47 -26.22 3.84 0.61
N SER A 48 -26.69 4.27 1.78
CA SER A 48 -26.01 5.26 2.63
C SER A 48 -24.69 4.76 3.24
N ARG A 49 -24.39 3.45 3.13
CA ARG A 49 -23.14 2.87 3.64
C ARG A 49 -21.94 3.19 2.76
N ILE A 50 -22.14 3.55 1.49
CA ILE A 50 -21.02 3.82 0.56
C ILE A 50 -20.21 5.06 0.97
N PRO A 51 -20.82 6.24 1.19
CA PRO A 51 -20.07 7.41 1.67
C PRO A 51 -19.40 7.18 3.03
N ILE A 52 -20.07 6.47 3.96
CA ILE A 52 -19.52 6.12 5.27
C ILE A 52 -18.29 5.22 5.11
N TRP A 53 -18.38 4.23 4.23
CA TRP A 53 -17.27 3.34 3.90
C TRP A 53 -16.11 4.12 3.26
N MET A 54 -16.36 5.05 2.33
CA MET A 54 -15.32 5.88 1.69
C MET A 54 -14.51 6.68 2.73
N ILE A 55 -15.19 7.31 3.69
CA ILE A 55 -14.52 8.06 4.76
C ILE A 55 -13.72 7.11 5.64
N SER A 56 -14.31 5.98 6.03
CA SER A 56 -13.69 4.99 6.91
C SER A 56 -12.42 4.40 6.28
N ILE A 57 -12.49 3.96 5.02
CA ILE A 57 -11.34 3.37 4.34
C ILE A 57 -10.24 4.40 4.11
N ALA A 58 -10.59 5.65 3.77
CA ALA A 58 -9.62 6.72 3.62
C ALA A 58 -8.86 7.03 4.92
N ALA A 59 -9.57 7.06 6.05
CA ALA A 59 -8.94 7.25 7.36
C ALA A 59 -7.96 6.13 7.70
N VAL A 60 -8.32 4.87 7.42
CA VAL A 60 -7.44 3.71 7.64
C VAL A 60 -6.22 3.75 6.72
N ILE A 61 -6.39 4.11 5.43
CA ILE A 61 -5.26 4.29 4.50
C ILE A 61 -4.30 5.38 4.99
N LEU A 62 -4.81 6.53 5.43
CA LEU A 62 -3.97 7.61 5.96
C LEU A 62 -3.21 7.16 7.22
N LEU A 63 -3.87 6.42 8.11
CA LEU A 63 -3.23 5.84 9.28
C LEU A 63 -2.10 4.88 8.88
N GLU A 64 -2.31 4.03 7.87
CA GLU A 64 -1.27 3.14 7.33
C GLU A 64 -0.04 3.94 6.89
N ARG A 65 -0.24 5.03 6.12
CA ARG A 65 0.86 5.87 5.61
C ARG A 65 1.62 6.58 6.72
N ILE A 66 0.93 7.02 7.77
CA ILE A 66 1.57 7.62 8.95
C ILE A 66 2.45 6.58 9.64
N LEU A 67 1.93 5.38 9.90
CA LEU A 67 2.68 4.31 10.57
C LEU A 67 3.88 3.84 9.74
N GLU A 68 3.73 3.73 8.43
CA GLU A 68 4.82 3.37 7.51
C GLU A 68 5.90 4.45 7.46
N THR A 69 5.51 5.73 7.53
CA THR A 69 6.45 6.85 7.63
C THR A 69 7.22 6.82 8.94
N VAL A 70 6.54 6.60 10.07
CA VAL A 70 7.18 6.47 11.39
C VAL A 70 8.19 5.31 11.38
N LYS A 71 7.82 4.16 10.82
CA LYS A 71 8.72 3.03 10.64
C LYS A 71 9.96 3.42 9.82
N ASN A 72 9.75 4.02 8.66
CA ASN A 72 10.83 4.40 7.75
C ASN A 72 11.79 5.45 8.37
N ILE A 73 11.26 6.38 9.16
CA ILE A 73 12.08 7.35 9.91
C ILE A 73 12.93 6.64 10.97
N GLY A 74 12.34 5.70 11.72
CA GLY A 74 13.06 4.88 12.71
C GLY A 74 14.18 4.06 12.07
N ASP A 75 13.87 3.37 10.96
CA ASP A 75 14.84 2.56 10.22
C ASP A 75 15.98 3.42 9.66
N ARG A 76 15.67 4.60 9.11
CA ARG A 76 16.69 5.55 8.62
C ARG A 76 17.57 6.10 9.73
N LYS A 77 16.97 6.40 10.90
CA LYS A 77 17.72 6.89 12.06
C LYS A 77 18.72 5.83 12.53
N PHE A 78 18.29 4.57 12.64
CA PHE A 78 19.17 3.45 13.00
C PHE A 78 20.33 3.28 12.02
N ILE A 79 20.05 3.26 10.71
CA ILE A 79 21.08 3.10 9.67
C ILE A 79 22.11 4.25 9.71
N ARG A 80 21.65 5.47 10.02
CA ARG A 80 22.54 6.64 10.11
C ARG A 80 23.44 6.60 11.34
N GLU A 81 22.92 6.13 12.46
CA GLU A 81 23.66 6.04 13.73
C GLU A 81 24.55 4.78 13.77
N ASN A 82 24.16 3.72 13.07
CA ASN A 82 24.86 2.44 13.01
C ASN A 82 25.06 2.04 11.52
N PRO A 83 26.13 2.52 10.86
CA PRO A 83 26.40 2.18 9.47
C PRO A 83 26.64 0.67 9.33
N LYS A 84 26.23 0.09 8.19
CA LYS A 84 26.35 -1.35 7.94
C LYS A 84 27.84 -1.75 7.90
N PRO A 85 28.30 -2.67 8.76
CA PRO A 85 29.70 -3.09 8.80
C PRO A 85 30.05 -4.02 7.63
N GLU A 86 31.36 -4.22 7.41
CA GLU A 86 31.91 -5.20 6.47
C GLU A 86 32.30 -6.47 7.23
N GLY A 87 31.98 -7.65 6.70
CA GLY A 87 32.22 -8.96 7.33
C GLY A 87 30.91 -9.67 7.73
N GLU A 88 30.83 -10.98 7.47
CA GLU A 88 29.61 -11.77 7.63
C GLU A 88 29.09 -11.77 9.07
N ASP A 89 29.96 -12.06 10.05
CA ASP A 89 29.60 -12.09 11.48
C ASP A 89 29.12 -10.73 12.00
N ALA A 90 29.78 -9.64 11.60
CA ALA A 90 29.42 -8.29 12.00
C ALA A 90 28.11 -7.81 11.35
N VAL A 91 27.81 -8.29 10.14
CA VAL A 91 26.53 -8.03 9.47
C VAL A 91 25.39 -8.75 10.17
N GLU A 92 25.57 -9.99 10.60
CA GLU A 92 24.55 -10.74 11.33
C GLU A 92 24.20 -10.05 12.66
N GLU A 93 25.21 -9.62 13.43
CA GLU A 93 24.98 -8.87 14.67
C GLU A 93 24.25 -7.55 14.43
N TRP A 94 24.65 -6.80 13.39
CA TRP A 94 24.00 -5.56 13.00
C TRP A 94 22.52 -5.78 12.59
N GLU A 95 22.21 -6.87 11.87
CA GLU A 95 20.83 -7.21 11.49
C GLU A 95 19.98 -7.56 12.70
N LYS A 96 20.56 -8.26 13.69
CA LYS A 96 19.90 -8.54 14.96
C LYS A 96 19.59 -7.26 15.73
N GLN A 97 20.56 -6.35 15.86
CA GLN A 97 20.37 -5.05 16.51
C GLN A 97 19.30 -4.20 15.81
N LYS A 98 19.29 -4.20 14.47
CA LYS A 98 18.25 -3.52 13.67
C LYS A 98 16.86 -4.06 14.01
N LYS A 99 16.72 -5.38 14.10
CA LYS A 99 15.45 -6.05 14.41
C LYS A 99 14.99 -5.79 15.83
N GLU A 100 15.91 -5.69 16.79
CA GLU A 100 15.62 -5.34 18.19
C GLU A 100 15.22 -3.86 18.34
N ASN A 101 15.85 -2.96 17.59
CA ASN A 101 15.47 -1.55 17.56
C ASN A 101 14.10 -1.32 16.90
N GLN A 102 13.70 -2.21 15.99
CA GLN A 102 12.42 -2.12 15.32
C GLN A 102 11.28 -2.48 16.29
N SER A 103 10.37 -1.54 16.53
CA SER A 103 9.25 -1.77 17.44
C SER A 103 8.33 -2.88 16.94
N THR A 104 8.28 -4.00 17.67
CA THR A 104 7.34 -5.10 17.43
C THR A 104 5.88 -4.62 17.44
N CYS A 105 5.55 -3.69 18.33
CA CYS A 105 4.21 -3.10 18.41
C CYS A 105 3.84 -2.37 17.10
N LEU A 106 4.74 -1.54 16.56
CA LEU A 106 4.55 -0.84 15.29
C LEU A 106 4.33 -1.83 14.13
N MET A 107 5.10 -2.92 14.09
CA MET A 107 4.99 -3.95 13.06
C MET A 107 3.66 -4.69 13.11
N VAL A 108 3.23 -5.08 14.31
CA VAL A 108 1.94 -5.74 14.53
C VAL A 108 0.79 -4.79 14.17
N LEU A 109 0.87 -3.52 14.58
CA LEU A 109 -0.14 -2.52 14.24
C LEU A 109 -0.24 -2.31 12.72
N LEU A 110 0.90 -2.17 12.02
CA LEU A 110 0.93 -2.06 10.56
C LEU A 110 0.29 -3.28 9.88
N PHE A 111 0.53 -4.49 10.40
CA PHE A 111 -0.09 -5.70 9.89
C PHE A 111 -1.62 -5.67 10.02
N PHE A 112 -2.14 -5.28 11.19
CA PHE A 112 -3.58 -5.16 11.40
C PHE A 112 -4.21 -4.07 10.51
N VAL A 113 -3.56 -2.91 10.40
CA VAL A 113 -4.05 -1.82 9.55
C VAL A 113 -4.09 -2.25 8.09
N ARG A 114 -3.06 -2.92 7.57
CA ARG A 114 -3.04 -3.46 6.20
C ARG A 114 -4.15 -4.48 5.96
N THR A 115 -4.37 -5.36 6.95
CA THR A 115 -5.46 -6.33 6.90
C THR A 115 -6.82 -5.63 6.87
N ALA A 116 -6.99 -4.56 7.67
CA ALA A 116 -8.21 -3.76 7.67
C ALA A 116 -8.45 -3.04 6.33
N VAL A 117 -7.41 -2.51 5.68
CA VAL A 117 -7.53 -1.92 4.32
C VAL A 117 -7.97 -2.98 3.31
N PHE A 118 -7.37 -4.17 3.37
CA PHE A 118 -7.73 -5.29 2.49
C PHE A 118 -9.19 -5.72 2.68
N CYS A 119 -9.60 -6.03 3.91
CA CYS A 119 -10.98 -6.39 4.24
C CYS A 119 -11.97 -5.28 3.87
N GLY A 120 -11.61 -4.02 4.17
CA GLY A 120 -12.41 -2.86 3.81
C GLY A 120 -12.59 -2.72 2.30
N THR A 121 -11.57 -3.01 1.50
CA THR A 121 -11.67 -3.00 0.02
C THR A 121 -12.64 -4.07 -0.48
N ILE A 122 -12.66 -5.27 0.11
CA ILE A 122 -13.62 -6.32 -0.23
C ILE A 122 -15.05 -5.85 0.08
N VAL A 123 -15.26 -5.34 1.30
CA VAL A 123 -16.58 -4.85 1.74
C VAL A 123 -17.09 -3.73 0.82
N GLY A 124 -16.25 -2.75 0.49
CA GLY A 124 -16.61 -1.67 -0.42
C GLY A 124 -16.94 -2.17 -1.82
N SER A 125 -16.20 -3.16 -2.31
CA SER A 125 -16.47 -3.78 -3.61
C SER A 125 -17.86 -4.41 -3.61
N VAL A 126 -18.20 -5.19 -2.57
CA VAL A 126 -19.55 -5.79 -2.44
C VAL A 126 -20.64 -4.72 -2.47
N PHE A 127 -20.48 -3.62 -1.71
CA PHE A 127 -21.45 -2.52 -1.72
C PHE A 127 -21.61 -1.90 -3.10
N VAL A 128 -20.51 -1.51 -3.74
CA VAL A 128 -20.53 -0.83 -5.03
C VAL A 128 -21.09 -1.73 -6.14
N PHE A 129 -20.70 -3.00 -6.19
CA PHE A 129 -21.21 -3.93 -7.20
C PHE A 129 -22.67 -4.29 -6.97
N SER A 130 -23.16 -4.33 -5.72
CA SER A 130 -24.56 -4.63 -5.42
C SER A 130 -25.54 -3.56 -5.91
N ILE A 131 -25.09 -2.31 -6.03
CA ILE A 131 -25.94 -1.19 -6.47
C ILE A 131 -25.70 -0.79 -7.93
N PHE A 132 -24.94 -1.57 -8.70
CA PHE A 132 -24.56 -1.22 -10.07
C PHE A 132 -25.79 -0.96 -10.97
N GLU A 133 -26.86 -1.73 -10.82
CA GLU A 133 -28.10 -1.56 -11.59
C GLU A 133 -28.91 -0.32 -11.14
N LYS A 134 -28.72 0.13 -9.89
CA LYS A 134 -29.40 1.30 -9.30
C LYS A 134 -28.48 2.52 -9.18
N ARG A 135 -27.40 2.55 -9.96
CA ARG A 135 -26.36 3.58 -9.90
C ARG A 135 -26.90 5.00 -10.12
N ASP A 136 -28.00 5.16 -10.86
CA ASP A 136 -28.60 6.46 -11.15
C ASP A 136 -29.30 7.08 -9.91
N GLU A 137 -29.52 6.29 -8.85
CA GLU A 137 -30.06 6.75 -7.56
C GLU A 137 -28.97 7.35 -6.62
N CYS A 138 -27.71 7.34 -7.05
CA CYS A 138 -26.59 7.93 -6.32
C CYS A 138 -25.88 9.00 -7.15
N ASP A 139 -25.29 9.99 -6.46
CA ASP A 139 -24.44 10.98 -7.11
C ASP A 139 -23.32 10.27 -7.90
N GLY A 140 -23.23 10.60 -9.19
CA GLY A 140 -22.30 9.95 -10.11
C GLY A 140 -20.84 10.05 -9.63
N LEU A 141 -20.47 11.13 -8.94
CA LEU A 141 -19.11 11.29 -8.43
C LEU A 141 -18.79 10.25 -7.36
N VAL A 142 -19.71 10.01 -6.40
CA VAL A 142 -19.57 9.03 -5.31
C VAL A 142 -19.48 7.62 -5.88
N PHE A 143 -20.40 7.27 -6.78
CA PHE A 143 -20.45 5.94 -7.37
C PHE A 143 -19.20 5.65 -8.20
N TRP A 144 -18.85 6.54 -9.14
CA TRP A 144 -17.72 6.31 -10.04
C TRP A 144 -16.38 6.34 -9.33
N SER A 145 -16.17 7.24 -8.35
CA SER A 145 -14.92 7.25 -7.59
C SER A 145 -14.74 5.94 -6.80
N SER A 146 -15.82 5.44 -6.20
CA SER A 146 -15.80 4.18 -5.44
C SER A 146 -15.59 2.98 -6.35
N PHE A 147 -16.29 2.93 -7.49
CA PHE A 147 -16.17 1.87 -8.49
C PHE A 147 -14.76 1.76 -9.06
N VAL A 148 -14.19 2.88 -9.50
CA VAL A 148 -12.84 2.91 -10.07
C VAL A 148 -11.81 2.45 -9.02
N TYR A 149 -11.93 2.92 -7.77
CA TYR A 149 -11.06 2.47 -6.70
C TYR A 149 -11.17 0.97 -6.45
N CYS A 150 -12.38 0.41 -6.35
CA CYS A 150 -12.58 -1.01 -6.12
C CYS A 150 -11.99 -1.86 -7.25
N VAL A 151 -12.26 -1.51 -8.51
CA VAL A 151 -11.73 -2.23 -9.69
C VAL A 151 -10.21 -2.17 -9.74
N LEU A 152 -9.61 -0.99 -9.57
CA LEU A 152 -8.16 -0.83 -9.56
C LEU A 152 -7.51 -1.61 -8.40
N SER A 153 -8.09 -1.52 -7.21
CA SER A 153 -7.56 -2.20 -6.03
C SER A 153 -7.61 -3.72 -6.19
N ILE A 154 -8.74 -4.28 -6.63
CA ILE A 154 -8.87 -5.72 -6.92
C ILE A 154 -7.85 -6.15 -7.97
N SER A 155 -7.70 -5.37 -9.05
CA SER A 155 -6.76 -5.68 -10.12
C SER A 155 -5.32 -5.72 -9.60
N ILE A 156 -4.92 -4.74 -8.79
CA ILE A 156 -3.59 -4.69 -8.17
C ILE A 156 -3.39 -5.89 -7.23
N TYR A 157 -4.36 -6.20 -6.36
CA TYR A 157 -4.24 -7.34 -5.46
C TYR A 157 -4.14 -8.67 -6.22
N ALA A 158 -4.94 -8.87 -7.28
CA ALA A 158 -4.86 -10.05 -8.12
C ALA A 158 -3.49 -10.19 -8.79
N LEU A 159 -2.95 -9.09 -9.34
CA LEU A 159 -1.60 -9.07 -9.94
C LEU A 159 -0.52 -9.43 -8.92
N VAL A 160 -0.58 -8.86 -7.71
CA VAL A 160 0.39 -9.16 -6.64
C VAL A 160 0.33 -10.63 -6.24
N ILE A 161 -0.86 -11.20 -6.06
CA ILE A 161 -1.03 -12.62 -5.71
C ILE A 161 -0.46 -13.53 -6.82
N LEU A 162 -0.75 -13.22 -8.08
CA LEU A 162 -0.22 -13.97 -9.22
C LEU A 162 1.30 -13.92 -9.30
N LEU A 163 1.89 -12.74 -9.09
CA LEU A 163 3.36 -12.57 -9.07
C LEU A 163 4.00 -13.37 -7.93
N VAL A 164 3.44 -13.31 -6.72
CA VAL A 164 3.94 -14.08 -5.57
C VAL A 164 3.83 -15.58 -5.82
N ALA A 165 2.69 -16.07 -6.32
CA ALA A 165 2.50 -17.47 -6.66
C ALA A 165 3.53 -17.95 -7.70
N CYS A 166 3.75 -17.16 -8.75
CA CYS A 166 4.75 -17.46 -9.78
C CYS A 166 6.17 -17.56 -9.19
N LEU A 167 6.56 -16.59 -8.36
CA LEU A 167 7.87 -16.61 -7.70
C LEU A 167 8.05 -17.82 -6.77
N CYS A 168 7.02 -18.20 -6.01
CA CYS A 168 7.04 -19.40 -5.18
C CYS A 168 7.21 -20.69 -6.01
N CYS A 169 6.52 -20.79 -7.15
CA CYS A 169 6.67 -21.93 -8.06
C CYS A 169 8.09 -22.03 -8.64
N LEU A 170 8.66 -20.90 -9.07
CA LEU A 170 10.03 -20.86 -9.59
C LEU A 170 11.08 -21.26 -8.54
N LEU A 171 10.91 -20.80 -7.30
CA LEU A 171 11.78 -21.17 -6.19
C LEU A 171 11.69 -22.66 -5.87
N ALA A 172 10.47 -23.21 -5.81
CA ALA A 172 10.26 -24.64 -5.58
C ALA A 172 10.93 -25.50 -6.67
N LEU A 173 10.77 -25.13 -7.95
CA LEU A 173 11.41 -25.80 -9.08
C LEU A 173 12.94 -25.72 -9.01
N ASN A 174 13.50 -24.55 -8.67
CA ASN A 174 14.95 -24.37 -8.55
C ASN A 174 15.56 -25.24 -7.44
N ILE A 175 14.87 -25.37 -6.30
CA ILE A 175 15.29 -26.25 -5.19
C ILE A 175 15.26 -27.72 -5.64
N THR A 176 14.23 -28.14 -6.39
CA THR A 176 14.13 -29.53 -6.89
C THR A 176 15.22 -29.88 -7.92
N ILE A 177 15.64 -28.94 -8.77
CA ILE A 177 16.69 -29.18 -9.77
C ILE A 177 18.10 -29.19 -9.15
N SER A 178 18.29 -28.50 -8.01
CA SER A 178 19.58 -28.45 -7.30
C SER A 178 19.81 -29.61 -6.32
N SER A 179 18.81 -30.47 -6.09
CA SER A 179 18.90 -31.66 -5.23
C SER A 179 19.08 -32.93 -6.05
#